data_AF-A0AAD9IRI3-F1
#
_entry.id   AF-A0AAD9IRI3-F1
#
_cell.length_a   1.000
_cell.length_b   1.000
_cell.length_c   1.000
_cell.angle_alpha   90.00
_cell.angle_beta   90.00
_cell.angle_gamma   90.00
#
_symmetry.space_group_name_H-M   'P 1'
#
loop_
_entity.id
_entity.type
_entity.pdbx_description
1 polymer ?
#
loop_
_entity_poly.entity_id
_entity_poly.type
_entity_poly.pdbx_seq_one_letter_code
_entity_poly.pdbx_strand_id
1 'polypeptide(L)'
;MGHPYDEKVQRFLQNLSYVPEDVAVIGLILGSLGSASALLGNILIIMTFLTDRHLRQRQNVFVVSAAIMEIILTFLKDAIALGVYGVGRWQFGVTMMNGKCDITPFL
;
A
#
# COMPACT_ATOMS: atom_id res chain seq x y z
N MET A 1 26.55 6.05 28.82
CA MET A 1 26.77 7.04 27.75
C MET A 1 25.98 6.57 26.55
N GLY A 2 24.80 7.15 26.30
CA GLY A 2 23.92 6.76 25.20
C GLY A 2 24.50 7.19 23.86
N HIS A 3 24.39 6.34 22.84
CA HIS A 3 24.96 6.60 21.52
C HIS A 3 24.15 7.72 20.84
N PRO A 4 24.77 8.72 20.18
CA PRO A 4 24.07 9.88 19.59
C PRO A 4 23.05 9.53 18.47
N TYR A 5 22.97 8.26 18.08
CA TYR A 5 21.94 7.74 17.17
C TYR A 5 20.59 7.53 17.88
N ASP A 6 20.58 7.18 19.16
CA ASP A 6 19.35 6.81 19.89
C ASP A 6 18.40 7.99 20.07
N GLU A 7 18.91 9.19 20.35
CA GLU A 7 18.09 10.41 20.46
C GLU A 7 17.45 10.82 19.13
N LYS A 8 18.18 10.69 18.02
CA LYS A 8 17.63 10.99 16.69
C LYS A 8 16.57 9.98 16.33
N VAL A 9 16.82 8.70 16.56
CA VAL A 9 15.85 7.63 16.35
C VAL A 9 14.63 7.86 17.24
N GLN A 10 14.79 8.20 18.53
CA GLN A 10 13.68 8.51 19.42
C GLN A 10 12.88 9.72 18.96
N ARG A 11 13.50 10.82 18.52
CA ARG A 11 12.77 11.97 17.95
C ARG A 11 12.05 11.62 16.66
N PHE A 12 12.67 10.83 15.79
CA PHE A 12 12.01 10.34 14.58
C PHE A 12 10.81 9.47 14.93
N LEU A 13 10.95 8.54 15.89
CA LEU A 13 9.85 7.70 16.37
C LEU A 13 8.75 8.52 17.05
N GLN A 14 9.11 9.57 17.79
CA GLN A 14 8.15 10.45 18.45
C GLN A 14 7.37 11.30 17.44
N ASN A 15 8.02 11.77 16.38
CA ASN A 15 7.36 12.45 15.26
C ASN A 15 6.50 11.49 14.42
N LEU A 16 6.94 10.23 14.22
CA LEU A 16 6.16 9.18 13.54
C LEU A 16 4.95 8.71 14.37
N SER A 17 5.03 8.76 15.70
CA SER A 17 3.90 8.45 16.58
C SER A 17 2.88 9.59 16.66
N TYR A 18 3.27 10.83 16.38
CA TYR A 18 2.37 11.99 16.38
C TYR A 18 1.70 12.14 15.01
N VAL A 19 0.83 11.21 14.67
CA VAL A 19 -0.11 11.33 13.55
C VAL A 19 -1.47 11.72 14.15
N PRO A 20 -2.04 12.88 13.80
CA PRO A 20 -3.29 13.30 14.41
C PRO A 20 -4.44 12.38 13.93
N GLU A 21 -5.40 12.10 14.82
CA GLU A 21 -6.39 11.03 14.60
C GLU A 21 -7.25 11.27 13.35
N ASP A 22 -7.48 12.54 13.02
CA ASP A 22 -8.20 12.99 11.82
C ASP A 22 -7.49 12.56 10.53
N VAL A 23 -6.16 12.70 10.44
CA VAL A 23 -5.44 12.30 9.21
C VAL A 23 -5.37 10.78 9.08
N ALA A 24 -5.32 10.05 10.20
CA ALA A 24 -5.35 8.59 10.18
C ALA A 24 -6.70 8.06 9.67
N VAL A 25 -7.81 8.65 10.14
CA VAL A 25 -9.16 8.29 9.68
C VAL A 25 -9.36 8.66 8.20
N ILE A 26 -8.92 9.84 7.78
CA ILE A 26 -8.98 10.25 6.37
C ILE A 26 -8.16 9.29 5.50
N GLY A 27 -6.96 8.92 5.92
CA GLY A 27 -6.11 7.95 5.22
C GLY A 27 -6.80 6.59 5.06
N LEU A 28 -7.45 6.08 6.11
CA LEU A 28 -8.17 4.81 6.07
C LEU A 28 -9.38 4.86 5.10
N ILE A 29 -10.13 5.95 5.11
CA ILE A 29 -11.29 6.14 4.21
C ILE A 29 -10.83 6.24 2.75
N LEU A 30 -9.84 7.10 2.48
CA LEU A 30 -9.34 7.29 1.11
C LEU A 30 -8.62 6.03 0.58
N GLY A 31 -7.84 5.37 1.43
CA GLY A 31 -7.14 4.12 1.09
C GLY A 31 -8.11 2.99 0.75
N SER A 32 -9.15 2.80 1.57
CA SER A 32 -10.17 1.78 1.30
C SER A 32 -10.98 2.07 0.03
N LEU A 33 -11.32 3.32 -0.24
CA LEU A 33 -11.98 3.72 -1.49
C LEU A 33 -11.07 3.48 -2.70
N GLY A 34 -9.79 3.84 -2.58
CA GLY A 34 -8.75 3.58 -3.57
C GLY A 34 -8.62 2.10 -3.89
N SER A 35 -8.42 1.25 -2.88
CA SER A 35 -8.33 -0.21 -3.05
C SER A 35 -9.59 -0.81 -3.68
N ALA A 36 -10.78 -0.36 -3.28
CA ALA A 36 -12.03 -0.82 -3.90
C ALA A 36 -12.11 -0.45 -5.39
N SER A 37 -11.77 0.79 -5.75
CA SER A 37 -11.75 1.25 -7.15
C SER A 37 -10.70 0.51 -7.98
N ALA A 38 -9.53 0.25 -7.42
CA ALA A 38 -8.47 -0.51 -8.08
C ALA A 38 -8.91 -1.96 -8.35
N LEU A 39 -9.50 -2.63 -7.38
CA LEU A 39 -10.03 -3.99 -7.57
C LEU A 39 -11.12 -4.02 -8.64
N LEU A 40 -12.09 -3.11 -8.57
CA LEU A 40 -13.17 -3.03 -9.57
C LEU A 40 -12.61 -2.76 -10.98
N GLY A 41 -11.71 -1.79 -11.12
CA GLY A 41 -11.10 -1.45 -12.41
C GLY A 41 -10.32 -2.62 -13.01
N ASN A 42 -9.48 -3.29 -12.21
CA ASN A 42 -8.68 -4.42 -12.67
C ASN A 42 -9.53 -5.65 -13.00
N ILE A 43 -10.60 -5.92 -12.24
CA ILE A 43 -11.56 -6.99 -12.57
C ILE A 43 -12.29 -6.68 -13.88
N LEU A 44 -12.72 -5.43 -14.09
CA LEU A 44 -13.37 -5.00 -15.34
C LEU A 44 -12.45 -5.16 -16.54
N ILE A 45 -11.15 -4.86 -16.41
CA ILE A 45 -10.14 -5.08 -17.46
C ILE A 45 -10.07 -6.56 -17.82
N ILE A 46 -9.99 -7.45 -16.83
CA ILE A 46 -9.95 -8.90 -17.04
C ILE A 46 -11.25 -9.39 -17.69
N MET A 47 -12.41 -8.96 -17.19
CA MET A 47 -13.72 -9.32 -17.77
C MET A 47 -13.86 -8.86 -19.22
N THR A 48 -13.41 -7.64 -19.52
CA THR A 48 -13.44 -7.09 -20.89
C THR A 48 -12.56 -7.92 -21.82
N PHE A 49 -11.37 -8.31 -21.38
CA PHE A 49 -10.48 -9.19 -22.13
C PHE A 49 -11.06 -10.60 -22.37
N LEU A 50 -11.81 -11.14 -21.40
CA LEU A 50 -12.47 -12.43 -21.54
C LEU A 50 -13.67 -12.36 -22.48
N THR A 51 -14.45 -11.28 -22.41
CA THR A 51 -15.70 -11.07 -23.14
C THR A 51 -15.45 -10.75 -24.61
N ASP A 52 -14.50 -9.84 -24.90
CA ASP A 52 -14.22 -9.42 -26.27
C ASP A 52 -13.09 -10.24 -26.90
N ARG A 53 -13.44 -11.06 -27.89
CA ARG A 53 -12.50 -11.92 -28.61
C ARG A 53 -11.60 -11.13 -29.57
N HIS A 54 -12.00 -9.92 -29.98
CA HIS A 54 -11.22 -9.03 -30.85
C HIS A 54 -10.07 -8.36 -30.11
N LEU A 55 -10.20 -8.18 -28.79
CA LEU A 55 -9.19 -7.58 -27.92
C LEU A 55 -8.07 -8.54 -27.51
N ARG A 56 -8.04 -9.80 -27.96
CA ARG A 56 -6.99 -10.78 -27.60
C ARG A 56 -5.72 -10.65 -28.47
N GLN A 57 -5.24 -9.44 -28.69
CA GLN A 57 -3.96 -9.18 -29.35
C GLN A 57 -2.80 -9.15 -28.35
N ARG A 58 -1.55 -9.34 -28.82
CA ARG A 58 -0.35 -9.44 -27.97
C ARG A 58 -0.15 -8.25 -27.02
N GLN A 59 -0.60 -7.05 -27.40
CA GLN A 59 -0.57 -5.85 -26.54
C GLN A 59 -1.49 -5.96 -25.33
N ASN A 60 -2.67 -6.53 -25.47
CA ASN A 60 -3.64 -6.62 -24.36
C ASN A 60 -3.28 -7.71 -23.34
N VAL A 61 -2.38 -8.65 -23.68
CA VAL A 61 -1.82 -9.60 -22.71
C VAL A 61 -1.01 -8.88 -21.64
N PHE A 62 -0.28 -7.81 -22.01
CA PHE A 62 0.46 -7.00 -21.03
C PHE A 62 -0.49 -6.27 -20.08
N VAL A 63 -1.59 -5.75 -20.59
CA VAL A 63 -2.64 -5.07 -19.81
C VAL A 63 -3.27 -6.03 -18.79
N VAL A 64 -3.56 -7.27 -19.20
CA VAL A 64 -4.10 -8.30 -18.30
C VAL A 64 -3.08 -8.68 -17.22
N SER A 65 -1.80 -8.87 -17.57
CA SER A 65 -0.75 -9.16 -16.60
C SER A 65 -0.57 -8.02 -15.59
N ALA A 66 -0.66 -6.76 -16.03
CA ALA A 66 -0.64 -5.60 -15.15
C ALA A 66 -1.87 -5.61 -14.21
N ALA A 67 -3.06 -5.93 -14.71
CA ALA A 67 -4.27 -6.01 -13.90
C ALA A 67 -4.20 -7.11 -12.83
N ILE A 68 -3.63 -8.28 -13.17
CA ILE A 68 -3.39 -9.35 -12.20
C ILE A 68 -2.42 -8.89 -11.10
N MET A 69 -1.34 -8.20 -11.49
CA MET A 69 -0.36 -7.71 -10.52
C MET A 69 -0.95 -6.66 -9.58
N GLU A 70 -1.79 -5.76 -10.08
CA GLU A 70 -2.51 -4.78 -9.26
C GLU A 70 -3.44 -5.43 -8.23
N ILE A 71 -4.14 -6.50 -8.60
CA ILE A 71 -4.98 -7.25 -7.66
C ILE A 71 -4.11 -7.84 -6.54
N ILE A 72 -3.00 -8.50 -6.89
CA ILE A 72 -2.06 -9.08 -5.91
C ILE A 72 -1.49 -7.99 -4.99
N LEU A 73 -1.06 -6.87 -5.58
CA LEU A 73 -0.50 -5.74 -4.85
C LEU A 73 -1.53 -5.17 -3.88
N THR A 74 -2.77 -4.99 -4.32
CA THR A 74 -3.87 -4.47 -3.50
C THR A 74 -4.15 -5.37 -2.30
N PHE A 75 -4.13 -6.69 -2.47
CA PHE A 75 -4.28 -7.60 -1.33
C PHE A 75 -3.10 -7.56 -0.36
N LEU A 76 -1.87 -7.58 -0.88
CA LEU A 76 -0.67 -7.58 -0.05
C LEU A 76 -0.56 -6.28 0.74
N LYS A 77 -0.83 -5.14 0.09
CA LYS A 77 -0.75 -3.82 0.69
C LYS A 77 -1.80 -3.66 1.79
N ASP A 78 -3.06 -4.05 1.53
CA ASP A 78 -4.15 -3.91 2.51
C ASP A 78 -3.92 -4.83 3.72
N ALA A 79 -3.38 -6.04 3.51
CA ALA A 79 -3.04 -6.96 4.59
C ALA A 79 -1.92 -6.40 5.50
N ILE A 80 -0.87 -5.82 4.90
CA ILE A 80 0.22 -5.17 5.66
C ILE A 80 -0.33 -3.97 6.42
N ALA A 81 -1.13 -3.12 5.77
CA ALA A 81 -1.73 -1.95 6.38
C ALA A 81 -2.60 -2.34 7.59
N LEU A 82 -3.50 -3.30 7.43
CA LEU A 82 -4.33 -3.81 8.53
C LEU A 82 -3.51 -4.36 9.69
N GLY A 83 -2.42 -5.10 9.41
CA GLY A 83 -1.52 -5.59 10.45
C GLY A 83 -0.85 -4.47 11.23
N VAL A 84 -0.43 -3.40 10.55
CA VAL A 84 0.17 -2.22 11.18
C VAL A 84 -0.87 -1.44 12.00
N TYR A 85 -2.08 -1.24 11.48
CA TYR A 85 -3.17 -0.59 12.22
C TYR A 85 -3.60 -1.39 13.45
N GLY A 86 -3.71 -2.72 13.34
CA GLY A 86 -4.14 -3.58 14.44
C GLY A 86 -3.13 -3.65 15.59
N VAL A 87 -1.83 -3.61 15.29
CA VAL A 87 -0.76 -3.65 16.31
C VAL A 87 -0.36 -2.24 16.77
N GLY A 88 -0.76 -1.19 16.03
CA GLY A 88 -0.39 0.19 16.28
C GLY A 88 1.11 0.46 16.18
N ARG A 89 1.90 -0.51 15.65
CA ARG A 89 3.35 -0.47 15.54
C ARG A 89 3.82 -1.26 14.33
N TRP A 90 4.83 -0.73 13.65
CA TRP A 90 5.51 -1.42 12.56
C TRP A 90 6.26 -2.67 13.06
N GLN A 91 5.91 -3.84 12.53
CA GLN A 91 6.51 -5.12 12.95
C GLN A 91 7.66 -5.60 12.05
N PHE A 92 7.85 -5.00 10.86
CA PHE A 92 8.81 -5.49 9.85
C PHE A 92 10.23 -4.93 10.01
N GLY A 93 10.53 -4.31 11.16
CA GLY A 93 11.88 -3.90 11.56
C GLY A 93 12.44 -2.65 10.86
N VAL A 94 13.60 -2.18 11.34
CA VAL A 94 14.25 -0.94 10.90
C VAL A 94 14.83 -1.02 9.49
N THR A 95 15.08 -2.20 8.94
CA THR A 95 15.63 -2.36 7.57
C THR A 95 14.65 -1.87 6.50
N MET A 96 13.35 -1.99 6.73
CA MET A 96 12.32 -1.35 5.88
C MET A 96 12.09 0.14 6.21
N MET A 97 12.56 0.64 7.35
CA MET A 97 12.49 2.06 7.72
C MET A 97 13.74 2.88 7.30
N ASN A 98 14.91 2.24 7.20
CA ASN A 98 16.21 2.91 7.01
C ASN A 98 16.55 3.24 5.55
N GLY A 99 15.82 2.67 4.59
CA GLY A 99 15.84 3.14 3.22
C GLY A 99 14.68 4.09 3.03
N LYS A 100 14.80 5.36 3.46
CA LYS A 100 13.81 6.44 3.27
C LYS A 100 12.37 5.93 3.26
N CYS A 101 11.75 5.90 4.42
CA CYS A 101 10.34 5.55 4.61
C CYS A 101 9.39 6.50 3.84
N ASP A 102 9.38 6.37 2.51
CA ASP A 102 8.47 6.92 1.51
C ASP A 102 7.61 5.77 0.93
N ILE A 103 7.36 4.72 1.72
CA ILE A 103 6.40 3.66 1.36
C ILE A 103 5.00 3.97 1.92
N THR A 104 4.91 4.86 2.91
CA THR A 104 3.65 5.46 3.41
C THR A 104 3.33 6.83 2.77
N PRO A 105 3.38 6.97 1.43
CA PRO A 105 2.44 7.87 0.77
C PRO A 105 1.59 7.21 -0.31
N PHE A 106 1.75 5.91 -0.60
CA PHE A 106 1.07 5.25 -1.73
C PHE A 106 0.31 3.97 -1.37
N LEU A 107 -0.02 3.83 -0.09
CA LEU A 107 -0.94 2.82 0.41
C LEU A 107 -2.15 3.54 1.02
#